data_AF-A0A7C1PIK8-F1
#
_entry.id   AF-A0A7C1PIK8-F1
#
_cell.length_a   1.000
_cell.length_b   1.000
_cell.length_c   1.000
_cell.angle_alpha   90.00
_cell.angle_beta   90.00
_cell.angle_gamma   90.00
#
_symmetry.space_group_name_H-M   'P 1'
#
loop_
_entity.id
_entity.type
_entity.pdbx_description
1 polymer ?
#
loop_
_entity_poly.entity_id
_entity_poly.type
_entity_poly.pdbx_seq_one_letter_code
_entity_poly.pdbx_strand_id
1 'polypeptide(L)'
;TDDIFATAEALAAKGFRSLVISPNYYDDIEARFGLDPDLVERMKSANILYDQDEAGEYFQLYSPTYGEGFFFEIVERRGYRGYGAPNAIFRIAALKRHLRPKGMPK
;
A
#
# COMPACT_ATOMS: atom_id res chain seq x y z
N THR A 1 10.07 0.65 -9.11
CA THR A 1 11.28 0.68 -8.27
C THR A 1 11.72 -0.75 -8.08
N ASP A 2 13.01 -0.97 -7.84
CA ASP A 2 13.58 -2.31 -7.60
C ASP A 2 13.80 -2.58 -6.10
N ASP A 3 13.55 -1.58 -5.25
CA ASP A 3 13.46 -1.71 -3.79
C ASP A 3 12.45 -0.69 -3.24
N ILE A 4 11.24 -1.17 -2.96
CA ILE A 4 10.13 -0.36 -2.48
C ILE A 4 10.33 0.09 -1.04
N PHE A 5 11.06 -0.68 -0.23
CA PHE A 5 11.31 -0.32 1.18
C PHE A 5 12.31 0.83 1.26
N ALA A 6 13.41 0.75 0.52
CA ALA A 6 14.35 1.86 0.40
C ALA A 6 13.68 3.09 -0.22
N THR A 7 12.79 2.89 -1.20
CA THR A 7 12.00 3.97 -1.80
C THR A 7 11.05 4.61 -0.78
N ALA A 8 10.34 3.82 0.01
CA ALA A 8 9.42 4.30 1.04
C ALA A 8 10.17 5.11 2.12
N GLU A 9 11.33 4.63 2.57
CA GLU A 9 12.19 5.33 3.52
C GLU A 9 12.68 6.67 2.96
N ALA A 10 13.20 6.67 1.73
CA ALA A 10 13.67 7.89 1.07
C ALA A 10 12.55 8.92 0.86
N LEU A 11 11.33 8.46 0.56
CA LEU A 11 10.16 9.32 0.43
C LEU A 11 9.73 9.88 1.78
N ALA A 12 9.67 9.05 2.83
CA ALA A 12 9.33 9.48 4.17
C ALA A 12 10.30 10.55 4.70
N ALA A 13 11.60 10.38 4.45
CA ALA A 13 12.64 11.37 4.79
C ALA A 13 12.44 12.72 4.07
N LYS A 14 11.77 12.73 2.92
CA LYS A 14 11.41 13.93 2.15
C LYS A 14 10.02 14.50 2.50
N GLY A 15 9.38 13.98 3.54
CA GLY A 15 8.07 14.44 4.01
C GLY A 15 6.88 13.86 3.25
N PHE A 16 7.08 12.84 2.40
CA PHE A 16 5.98 12.12 1.79
C PHE A 16 5.16 11.40 2.87
N ARG A 17 3.84 11.50 2.77
CA ARG A 17 2.92 10.73 3.62
C ARG A 17 2.28 9.66 2.76
N SER A 18 2.43 8.41 3.14
CA SER A 18 1.76 7.30 2.48
C SER A 18 0.29 7.22 2.88
N LEU A 19 -0.51 6.57 2.04
CA LEU A 19 -1.91 6.28 2.32
C LEU A 19 -2.00 5.26 3.48
N VAL A 20 -2.71 5.60 4.54
CA VAL A 20 -2.81 4.75 5.73
C VAL A 20 -3.67 3.52 5.45
N ILE A 21 -3.07 2.33 5.57
CA ILE A 21 -3.75 1.04 5.39
C ILE A 21 -4.17 0.49 6.76
N SER A 22 -5.28 -0.25 6.79
CA SER A 22 -5.78 -0.85 8.03
C SER A 22 -4.83 -1.94 8.52
N PRO A 23 -4.47 -2.00 9.82
CA PRO A 23 -3.63 -3.08 10.38
C PRO A 23 -4.15 -4.48 10.03
N ASN A 24 -5.46 -4.70 10.08
CA ASN A 24 -6.11 -5.98 9.75
C ASN A 24 -5.80 -6.51 8.34
N TYR A 25 -5.38 -5.64 7.41
CA TYR A 25 -4.94 -6.07 6.09
C TYR A 25 -3.67 -6.93 6.18
N TYR A 26 -2.74 -6.56 7.07
CA TYR A 26 -1.45 -7.23 7.25
C TYR A 26 -1.62 -8.62 7.85
N ASP A 27 -2.50 -8.74 8.84
CA ASP A 27 -2.84 -10.04 9.45
C ASP A 27 -3.45 -11.00 8.41
N ASP A 28 -4.27 -10.49 7.48
CA ASP A 28 -4.89 -11.29 6.41
C ASP A 28 -3.86 -11.78 5.37
N ILE A 29 -2.98 -10.89 4.89
CA ILE A 29 -1.97 -11.28 3.90
C ILE A 29 -0.88 -12.18 4.48
N GLU A 30 -0.55 -12.03 5.76
CA GLU A 30 0.38 -12.93 6.45
C GLU A 30 -0.15 -14.36 6.42
N ALA A 31 -1.39 -14.56 6.86
CA ALA A 31 -2.03 -15.87 6.88
C ALA A 31 -2.27 -16.42 5.46
N ARG A 32 -2.66 -15.57 4.52
CA ARG A 32 -3.01 -15.96 3.15
C ARG A 32 -1.80 -16.40 2.32
N PHE A 33 -0.68 -15.69 2.43
CA PHE A 33 0.51 -15.94 1.61
C PHE A 33 1.64 -16.63 2.40
N GLY A 34 1.47 -16.84 3.72
CA GLY A 34 2.47 -17.49 4.56
C GLY A 34 3.75 -16.66 4.68
N LEU A 35 3.60 -15.33 4.79
CA LEU A 35 4.72 -14.40 4.79
C LEU A 35 5.49 -14.42 6.11
N ASP A 36 6.76 -14.05 6.04
CA ASP A 36 7.58 -13.83 7.23
C ASP A 36 7.00 -12.66 8.05
N PRO A 37 6.77 -12.83 9.37
CA PRO A 37 6.26 -11.76 10.23
C PRO A 37 7.10 -10.48 10.20
N ASP A 38 8.42 -10.58 10.06
CA ASP A 38 9.30 -9.41 9.99
C ASP A 38 9.08 -8.64 8.68
N LEU A 39 8.81 -9.35 7.58
CA LEU A 39 8.42 -8.72 6.31
C LEU A 39 7.07 -8.01 6.44
N VAL A 40 6.10 -8.65 7.09
CA VAL A 40 4.77 -8.09 7.30
C VAL A 40 4.82 -6.82 8.14
N GLU A 41 5.58 -6.80 9.23
CA GLU A 41 5.77 -5.61 10.06
C GLU A 41 6.49 -4.48 9.30
N ARG A 42 7.47 -4.81 8.44
CA ARG A 42 8.07 -3.82 7.54
C ARG A 42 7.04 -3.22 6.58
N MET A 43 6.20 -4.05 5.95
CA MET A 43 5.15 -3.56 5.05
C MET A 43 4.13 -2.69 5.79
N LYS A 44 3.75 -3.08 7.00
CA LYS A 44 2.82 -2.36 7.88
C LYS A 44 3.34 -0.99 8.29
N SER A 45 4.59 -0.91 8.71
CA SER A 45 5.22 0.37 9.07
C SER A 45 5.28 1.35 7.88
N ALA A 46 5.51 0.84 6.67
CA ALA A 46 5.59 1.63 5.45
C ALA A 46 4.23 1.88 4.76
N ASN A 47 3.15 1.22 5.20
CA ASN A 47 1.85 1.19 4.53
C ASN A 47 1.90 0.62 3.10
N ILE A 48 2.71 -0.40 2.89
CA ILE A 48 2.86 -1.10 1.60
C ILE A 48 1.79 -2.19 1.50
N LEU A 49 1.14 -2.30 0.34
CA LEU A 49 0.28 -3.42 -0.02
C LEU A 49 1.09 -4.48 -0.76
N TYR A 50 0.66 -5.73 -0.62
CA TYR A 50 1.29 -6.92 -1.18
C TYR A 50 0.28 -7.76 -1.94
N ASP A 51 0.69 -8.31 -3.07
CA ASP A 51 -0.01 -9.38 -3.77
C ASP A 51 1.02 -10.36 -4.32
N GLN A 52 0.61 -11.60 -4.54
CA GLN A 52 1.46 -12.64 -5.11
C GLN A 52 0.66 -13.47 -6.11
N ASP A 53 1.23 -13.71 -7.28
CA ASP A 53 0.74 -14.68 -8.25
C ASP A 53 1.71 -15.85 -8.41
N GLU A 54 1.43 -16.76 -9.33
CA GLU A 54 2.29 -17.92 -9.60
C GLU A 54 3.69 -17.52 -10.11
N ALA A 55 3.84 -16.32 -10.67
CA ALA A 55 5.08 -15.84 -11.29
C ALA A 55 5.91 -14.95 -10.34
N GLY A 56 5.31 -14.36 -9.32
CA GLY A 56 6.03 -13.76 -8.21
C GLY A 56 5.27 -12.68 -7.46
N GLU A 57 6.02 -11.71 -6.92
CA GLU A 57 5.54 -10.79 -5.89
C GLU A 57 5.26 -9.39 -6.43
N TYR A 58 4.32 -8.70 -5.78
CA TYR A 58 3.92 -7.35 -6.13
C TYR A 58 3.75 -6.48 -4.89
N PHE A 59 4.58 -5.45 -4.80
CA PHE A 59 4.49 -4.47 -3.73
C PHE A 59 4.00 -3.13 -4.27
N GLN A 60 3.12 -2.47 -3.52
CA GLN A 60 2.49 -1.23 -3.91
C GLN A 60 2.47 -0.24 -2.76
N LEU A 61 2.95 0.98 -3.00
CA LEU A 61 2.89 2.10 -2.07
C LEU A 61 2.07 3.22 -2.71
N TYR A 62 1.09 3.73 -1.96
CA TYR A 62 0.18 4.76 -2.44
C TYR A 62 0.39 6.08 -1.72
N SER A 63 0.19 7.18 -2.44
CA SER A 63 -0.05 8.46 -1.82
C SER A 63 -1.52 8.62 -1.44
N PRO A 64 -1.84 9.52 -0.50
CA PRO A 64 -3.14 10.14 -0.40
C PRO A 64 -3.56 10.84 -1.69
N THR A 65 -4.84 11.19 -1.77
CA THR A 65 -5.37 12.03 -2.85
C THR A 65 -4.88 13.47 -2.72
N TYR A 66 -4.42 14.04 -3.83
CA TYR A 66 -4.14 15.45 -4.05
C TYR A 66 -5.24 16.07 -4.92
N GLY A 67 -5.79 17.21 -4.50
CA GLY A 67 -6.81 17.94 -5.27
C GLY A 67 -8.04 17.10 -5.62
N GLU A 68 -8.40 17.04 -6.91
CA GLU A 68 -9.59 16.38 -7.44
C GLU A 68 -9.45 14.85 -7.59
N GLY A 69 -8.77 14.20 -6.65
CA GLY A 69 -8.65 12.73 -6.62
C GLY A 69 -7.42 12.17 -7.36
N PHE A 70 -6.45 13.02 -7.69
CA PHE A 70 -5.17 12.58 -8.24
C PHE A 70 -4.31 11.94 -7.14
N PHE A 71 -3.62 10.83 -7.41
CA PHE A 71 -2.72 10.18 -6.46
C PHE A 71 -1.57 9.52 -7.20
N PHE A 72 -0.51 9.21 -6.48
CA PHE A 72 0.64 8.45 -6.97
C PHE A 72 0.59 7.02 -6.46
N GLU A 73 1.05 6.12 -7.31
CA GLU A 73 1.31 4.73 -7.00
C GLU A 73 2.77 4.43 -7.35
N ILE A 74 3.50 3.86 -6.40
CA ILE A 74 4.86 3.38 -6.57
C ILE A 74 4.81 1.87 -6.45
N VAL A 75 5.39 1.17 -7.42
CA VAL A 75 5.30 -0.27 -7.50
C VAL A 75 6.67 -0.93 -7.65
N GLU A 76 6.77 -2.12 -7.09
CA GLU A 76 7.86 -3.07 -7.32
C GLU A 76 7.24 -4.40 -7.75
N ARG A 77 7.66 -4.90 -8.91
CA ARG A 77 7.20 -6.18 -9.46
C ARG A 77 8.38 -7.13 -9.51
N ARG A 78 8.30 -8.20 -8.72
CA ARG A 78 9.28 -9.29 -8.72
C ARG A 78 8.71 -10.48 -9.46
N GLY A 79 8.63 -10.38 -10.80
CA GLY A 79 8.08 -11.45 -11.64
C GLY A 79 6.55 -11.47 -11.75
N TYR A 80 5.83 -10.74 -10.89
CA TYR A 80 4.37 -10.64 -10.93
C TYR A 80 3.80 -10.09 -12.24
N ARG A 81 2.84 -10.81 -12.83
CA ARG A 81 2.25 -10.51 -14.14
C ARG A 81 0.81 -10.02 -14.07
N GLY A 82 0.18 -10.14 -12.89
CA GLY A 82 -1.18 -9.65 -12.65
C GLY A 82 -1.31 -8.12 -12.61
N TYR A 83 -2.54 -7.68 -12.33
CA TYR A 83 -2.89 -6.26 -12.22
C TYR A 83 -3.06 -5.74 -10.78
N GLY A 84 -2.91 -6.60 -9.76
CA GLY A 84 -3.13 -6.23 -8.36
C GLY A 84 -4.60 -5.97 -8.02
N ALA A 85 -5.53 -6.66 -8.70
CA ALA A 85 -6.97 -6.53 -8.46
C ALA A 85 -7.37 -6.76 -6.98
N PRO A 86 -6.78 -7.72 -6.23
CA PRO A 86 -7.07 -7.88 -4.80
C PRO A 86 -6.78 -6.62 -3.98
N ASN A 87 -5.67 -5.94 -4.27
CA ASN A 87 -5.24 -4.74 -3.55
C ASN A 87 -6.08 -3.49 -3.88
N ALA A 88 -6.75 -3.48 -5.04
CA ALA A 88 -7.56 -2.33 -5.46
C ALA A 88 -8.68 -2.02 -4.46
N ILE A 89 -9.32 -3.03 -3.86
CA ILE A 89 -10.41 -2.84 -2.90
C ILE A 89 -9.91 -2.14 -1.64
N PHE A 90 -8.78 -2.60 -1.09
CA PHE A 90 -8.16 -2.02 0.10
C PHE A 90 -7.70 -0.59 -0.14
N ARG A 91 -7.10 -0.32 -1.31
CA ARG A 91 -6.76 1.05 -1.73
C ARG A 91 -8.00 1.94 -1.78
N ILE A 92 -9.07 1.52 -2.46
CA ILE A 92 -10.30 2.32 -2.59
C ILE A 92 -10.90 2.60 -1.21
N ALA A 93 -10.93 1.61 -0.32
CA ALA A 93 -11.40 1.79 1.05
C ALA A 93 -10.54 2.79 1.83
N ALA A 94 -9.21 2.70 1.72
CA ALA A 94 -8.29 3.61 2.39
C ALA A 94 -8.40 5.05 1.83
N LEU A 95 -8.49 5.23 0.51
CA LEU A 95 -8.70 6.53 -0.12
C LEU A 95 -10.04 7.15 0.33
N LYS A 96 -11.13 6.36 0.34
CA LYS A 96 -12.44 6.81 0.83
C LYS A 96 -12.40 7.25 2.30
N ARG A 97 -11.64 6.54 3.14
CA ARG A 97 -11.47 6.93 4.56
C ARG A 97 -10.66 8.21 4.71
N HIS A 98 -9.74 8.48 3.79
CA HIS A 98 -8.94 9.71 3.80
C HIS A 98 -9.71 10.93 3.26
N LEU A 99 -10.62 10.71 2.30
CA LEU A 99 -11.60 11.70 1.85
C LEU A 99 -12.63 11.96 2.96
N ARG A 100 -12.33 12.89 3.89
CA ARG A 100 -13.34 13.38 4.84
C ARG A 100 -14.54 13.94 4.04
N PRO A 101 -15.79 13.61 4.43
CA PRO A 101 -16.97 14.19 3.79
C PRO A 101 -16.94 15.71 3.93
N LYS A 102 -17.22 16.40 2.83
CA LYS A 102 -17.44 17.85 2.79
C LYS A 102 -18.72 18.16 3.59
N GLY A 103 -18.62 18.34 4.92
CA GLY A 103 -19.78 18.68 5.77
C GLY A 103 -19.76 18.28 7.25
N MET A 104 -18.72 17.63 7.77
CA MET A 104 -18.69 17.26 9.20
C MET A 104 -18.18 18.44 10.06
N PRO A 105 -18.95 18.95 11.04
CA PRO A 105 -18.50 20.05 11.90
C PRO A 105 -17.29 19.64 12.76
N LYS A 106 -16.50 20.64 13.16
CA LYS A 106 -15.26 20.50 13.94
C LYS A 106 -15.51 19.98 15.34
#